data_AF-A0A9X3IYN6-F1
#
_entry.id   AF-A0A9X3IYN6-F1
#
_cell.length_a   1.000
_cell.length_b   1.000
_cell.length_c   1.000
_cell.angle_alpha   90.00
_cell.angle_beta   90.00
_cell.angle_gamma   90.00
#
_symmetry.space_group_name_H-M   'P 1'
#
loop_
_entity.id
_entity.type
_entity.pdbx_description
1 polymer ?
#
loop_
_entity_poly.entity_id
_entity_poly.type
_entity_poly.pdbx_seq_one_letter_code
_entity_poly.pdbx_strand_id
1 'polypeptide(L)'
;MRFEEADVEEQGGHAFLVMDRYVAWFEADEAGRQAMALLRLMGLFDRPAADPVFTSLLAEPVIVGWTEAAAGLSEVQRNVALKRLKAVQLLTVEREGQTQVAYDAHPLVREYFAQRLQETRGEAWRAGHRRLFEYLRASVAPTGDPQGAAAALPGGGSRLLGGAGPRGLRRGAQRPHSPRDGPWRLLQR
;
A
#
# COMPACT_ATOMS: atom_id res chain seq x y z
N MET A 1 28.90 -22.95 0.36
CA MET A 1 29.19 -21.58 0.83
C MET A 1 29.15 -20.70 -0.41
N ARG A 2 27.96 -20.34 -0.92
CA ARG A 2 27.16 -19.13 -0.65
C ARG A 2 27.96 -17.84 -0.85
N PHE A 3 28.13 -17.47 -2.12
CA PHE A 3 28.64 -16.16 -2.55
C PHE A 3 27.57 -15.06 -2.52
N GLU A 4 26.32 -15.38 -2.13
CA GLU A 4 25.21 -14.42 -2.12
C GLU A 4 25.10 -13.59 -0.84
N GLU A 5 25.71 -14.02 0.29
CA GLU A 5 25.59 -13.28 1.56
C GLU A 5 26.56 -12.09 1.66
N ALA A 6 27.72 -12.16 0.99
CA ALA A 6 28.70 -11.07 0.99
C ALA A 6 28.29 -9.91 0.06
N ASP A 7 27.62 -10.21 -1.05
CA ASP A 7 27.19 -9.20 -2.03
C ASP A 7 26.03 -8.34 -1.50
N VAL A 8 25.22 -8.88 -0.58
CA VAL A 8 24.11 -8.15 0.09
C VAL A 8 24.64 -7.12 1.10
N GLU A 9 25.66 -7.47 1.88
CA GLU A 9 26.30 -6.55 2.84
C GLU A 9 27.07 -5.42 2.13
N GLU A 10 27.67 -5.70 0.97
CA GLU A 10 28.48 -4.72 0.22
C GLU A 10 27.60 -3.80 -0.68
N GLN A 11 26.51 -4.30 -1.25
CA GLN A 11 25.57 -3.51 -2.08
C GLN A 11 24.63 -2.64 -1.25
N GLY A 12 24.18 -3.09 -0.07
CA GLY A 12 23.28 -2.33 0.81
C GLY A 12 23.92 -1.03 1.31
N GLY A 13 25.19 -1.06 1.69
CA GLY A 13 25.94 0.12 2.15
C GLY A 13 26.12 1.17 1.04
N HIS A 14 26.44 0.75 -0.18
CA HIS A 14 26.59 1.68 -1.30
C HIS A 14 25.25 2.32 -1.70
N ALA A 15 24.18 1.52 -1.75
CA ALA A 15 22.84 1.99 -2.03
C ALA A 15 22.35 3.01 -0.98
N PHE A 16 22.63 2.77 0.30
CA PHE A 16 22.21 3.66 1.37
C PHE A 16 22.98 4.98 1.38
N LEU A 17 24.27 4.96 1.04
CA LEU A 17 25.06 6.19 0.85
C LEU A 17 24.53 7.04 -0.31
N VAL A 18 24.13 6.40 -1.41
CA VAL A 18 23.47 7.10 -2.53
C VAL A 18 22.14 7.69 -2.05
N MET A 19 21.33 6.94 -1.30
CA MET A 19 20.07 7.43 -0.73
C MET A 19 20.28 8.62 0.21
N ASP A 20 21.32 8.63 1.05
CA ASP A 20 21.67 9.78 1.90
C ASP A 20 21.89 11.05 1.07
N ARG A 21 22.61 10.95 -0.06
CA ARG A 21 22.84 12.08 -0.96
C ARG A 21 21.56 12.57 -1.61
N TYR A 22 20.69 11.65 -2.04
CA TYR A 22 19.38 12.01 -2.59
C TYR A 22 18.50 12.72 -1.58
N VAL A 23 18.44 12.22 -0.34
CA VAL A 23 17.69 12.86 0.75
C VAL A 23 18.25 14.27 0.99
N ALA A 24 19.56 14.42 1.16
CA ALA A 24 20.17 15.73 1.38
C ALA A 24 19.91 16.72 0.23
N TRP A 25 19.97 16.25 -1.02
CA TRP A 25 19.66 17.07 -2.19
C TRP A 25 18.20 17.50 -2.22
N PHE A 26 17.27 16.60 -1.88
CA PHE A 26 15.84 16.93 -1.83
C PHE A 26 15.52 17.92 -0.71
N GLU A 27 16.18 17.81 0.44
CA GLU A 27 15.90 18.63 1.63
C GLU A 27 16.51 20.04 1.57
N ALA A 28 17.17 20.39 0.47
CA ALA A 28 17.73 21.72 0.23
C ALA A 28 16.68 22.83 0.25
N ASP A 29 15.43 22.52 -0.09
CA ASP A 29 14.30 23.46 -0.07
C ASP A 29 13.13 22.93 0.77
N GLU A 30 12.19 23.83 1.12
CA GLU A 30 11.05 23.49 1.97
C GLU A 30 10.11 22.48 1.30
N ALA A 31 9.81 22.64 0.02
CA ALA A 31 8.92 21.73 -0.70
C ALA A 31 9.50 20.31 -0.77
N GLY A 32 10.81 20.18 -0.83
CA GLY A 32 11.50 18.90 -0.86
C GLY A 32 11.57 18.25 0.53
N ARG A 33 11.75 19.04 1.61
CA ARG A 33 11.58 18.54 2.99
C ARG A 33 10.18 17.97 3.21
N GLN A 34 9.15 18.66 2.73
CA GLN A 34 7.75 18.20 2.82
C GLN A 34 7.51 16.91 2.04
N ALA A 35 8.08 16.79 0.84
CA ALA A 35 8.03 15.55 0.07
C ALA A 35 8.76 14.40 0.76
N MET A 36 9.96 14.65 1.31
CA MET A 36 10.70 13.65 2.06
C MET A 36 9.99 13.26 3.35
N ALA A 37 9.24 14.16 3.99
CA ALA A 37 8.40 13.82 5.13
C ALA A 37 7.31 12.81 4.75
N LEU A 38 6.67 12.95 3.58
CA LEU A 38 5.72 11.96 3.06
C LEU A 38 6.40 10.64 2.71
N LEU A 39 7.56 10.68 2.05
CA LEU A 39 8.27 9.47 1.64
C LEU A 39 8.77 8.65 2.85
N ARG A 40 9.16 9.31 3.94
CA ARG A 40 9.55 8.66 5.20
C ARG A 40 8.43 7.82 5.82
N LEU A 41 7.16 8.15 5.57
CA LEU A 41 6.03 7.33 6.02
C LEU A 41 6.04 5.93 5.41
N MET A 42 6.59 5.79 4.20
CA MET A 42 6.72 4.49 3.53
C MET A 42 7.63 3.51 4.28
N GLY A 43 8.48 4.00 5.20
CA GLY A 43 9.30 3.15 6.06
C GLY A 43 8.53 2.35 7.12
N LEU A 44 7.22 2.59 7.29
CA LEU A 44 6.35 1.75 8.14
C LEU A 44 5.62 0.64 7.37
N PHE A 45 5.83 0.56 6.06
CA PHE A 45 5.10 -0.36 5.20
C PHE A 45 6.07 -1.33 4.52
N ASP A 46 5.76 -2.62 4.54
CA ASP A 46 6.53 -3.63 3.79
C ASP A 46 5.99 -3.83 2.36
N ARG A 47 4.83 -3.25 2.06
CA ARG A 47 4.06 -3.40 0.82
C ARG A 47 3.46 -2.05 0.38
N PRO A 48 2.84 -1.94 -0.80
CA PRO A 48 2.09 -0.74 -1.17
C PRO A 48 1.11 -0.33 -0.05
N ALA A 49 1.15 0.95 0.32
CA ALA A 49 0.34 1.51 1.39
C ALA A 49 -1.01 1.96 0.83
N ALA A 50 -2.09 1.28 1.21
CA ALA A 50 -3.44 1.71 0.86
C ALA A 50 -3.68 3.16 1.34
N ASP A 51 -4.29 3.98 0.49
CA ASP A 51 -4.52 5.41 0.73
C ASP A 51 -5.12 5.73 2.12
N PRO A 52 -6.21 5.08 2.58
CA PRO A 52 -6.79 5.40 3.88
C PRO A 52 -5.88 4.99 5.05
N VAL A 53 -5.05 3.96 4.89
CA VAL A 53 -4.07 3.53 5.90
C VAL A 53 -2.91 4.51 5.95
N PHE A 54 -2.40 4.95 4.79
CA PHE A 54 -1.34 5.94 4.69
C PHE A 54 -1.76 7.29 5.29
N THR A 55 -2.94 7.77 4.91
CA THR A 55 -3.47 9.06 5.39
C THR A 55 -3.79 9.05 6.88
N SER A 56 -4.07 7.89 7.48
CA SER A 56 -4.26 7.77 8.94
C SER A 56 -3.04 8.23 9.74
N LEU A 57 -1.82 8.11 9.19
CA LEU A 57 -0.59 8.58 9.84
C LEU A 57 -0.53 10.10 9.95
N LEU A 58 -1.21 10.81 9.05
CA LEU A 58 -1.26 12.27 8.99
C LEU A 58 -2.34 12.86 9.91
N ALA A 59 -3.19 12.03 10.53
CA ALA A 59 -4.22 12.49 11.44
C ALA A 59 -3.62 13.03 12.74
N GLU A 60 -4.33 13.97 13.38
CA GLU A 60 -3.99 14.43 14.72
C GLU A 60 -4.22 13.32 15.78
N PRO A 61 -3.41 13.27 16.86
CA PRO A 61 -2.27 14.15 17.15
C PRO A 61 -1.07 13.85 16.25
N VAL A 62 -0.26 14.84 15.90
CA VAL A 62 0.98 14.58 15.14
C VAL A 62 1.95 13.71 15.95
N ILE A 63 2.70 12.83 15.29
CA ILE A 63 3.76 12.05 15.93
C ILE A 63 4.98 12.97 16.01
N VAL A 64 5.32 13.35 17.25
CA VAL A 64 6.38 14.32 17.52
C VAL A 64 7.73 13.87 16.96
N GLY A 65 8.41 14.79 16.29
CA GLY A 65 9.71 14.61 15.65
C GLY A 65 9.66 13.85 14.33
N TRP A 66 8.49 13.59 13.75
CA TRP A 66 8.35 12.78 12.55
C TRP A 66 7.30 13.25 11.54
N THR A 67 6.03 13.39 11.92
CA THR A 67 4.95 13.64 10.95
C THR A 67 4.55 15.11 10.82
N GLU A 68 5.11 16.03 11.60
CA GLU A 68 4.66 17.44 11.64
C GLU A 68 4.73 18.12 10.28
N ALA A 69 5.86 17.95 9.58
CA ALA A 69 6.08 18.52 8.25
C ALA A 69 5.12 17.93 7.19
N ALA A 70 4.59 16.72 7.41
CA ALA A 70 3.67 16.06 6.49
C ALA A 70 2.19 16.30 6.85
N ALA A 71 1.87 16.32 8.14
CA ALA A 71 0.52 16.49 8.67
C ALA A 71 0.01 17.93 8.51
N GLY A 72 0.90 18.93 8.59
CA GLY A 72 0.56 20.34 8.37
C GLY A 72 0.32 20.72 6.91
N LEU A 73 0.48 19.79 5.95
CA LEU A 73 0.29 20.07 4.53
C LEU A 73 -1.20 20.11 4.17
N SER A 74 -1.60 21.20 3.51
CA SER A 74 -2.85 21.24 2.75
C SER A 74 -2.87 20.17 1.66
N GLU A 75 -4.05 19.81 1.18
CA GLU A 75 -4.21 18.83 0.10
C GLU A 75 -3.44 19.23 -1.16
N VAL A 76 -3.44 20.53 -1.50
CA VAL A 76 -2.69 21.05 -2.66
C VAL A 76 -1.18 20.86 -2.48
N GLN A 77 -0.64 21.20 -1.31
CA GLN A 77 0.79 21.02 -1.02
C GLN A 77 1.18 19.54 -1.04
N ARG A 78 0.34 18.68 -0.47
CA ARG A 78 0.54 17.22 -0.52
C ARG A 78 0.57 16.72 -1.96
N ASN A 79 -0.38 17.14 -2.79
CA ASN A 79 -0.43 16.76 -4.20
C ASN A 79 0.81 17.23 -4.99
N VAL A 80 1.31 18.43 -4.71
CA VAL A 80 2.57 18.93 -5.30
C VAL A 80 3.76 18.08 -4.86
N ALA A 81 3.86 17.77 -3.57
CA ALA A 81 4.93 16.94 -3.03
C ALA A 81 4.91 15.53 -3.64
N LEU A 82 3.74 14.89 -3.74
CA LEU A 82 3.57 13.57 -4.38
C LEU A 82 3.95 13.60 -5.87
N LYS A 83 3.59 14.66 -6.61
CA LYS A 83 4.01 14.83 -8.01
C LYS A 83 5.52 14.93 -8.14
N ARG A 84 6.19 15.65 -7.23
CA ARG A 84 7.65 15.77 -7.21
C ARG A 84 8.33 14.42 -6.97
N LEU A 85 7.84 13.65 -6.00
CA LEU A 85 8.34 12.29 -5.73
C LEU A 85 8.13 11.33 -6.91
N LYS A 86 6.98 11.43 -7.58
CA LYS A 86 6.70 10.65 -8.80
C LYS A 86 7.61 11.02 -9.96
N ALA A 87 7.91 12.31 -10.14
CA ALA A 87 8.80 12.77 -11.20
C ALA A 87 10.21 12.18 -11.08
N VAL A 88 10.69 11.93 -9.86
CA VAL A 88 11.98 11.28 -9.59
C VAL A 88 11.89 9.77 -9.34
N GLN A 89 10.72 9.16 -9.60
CA GLN A 89 10.49 7.71 -9.48
C GLN A 89 10.74 7.13 -8.07
N LEU A 90 10.67 7.95 -7.02
CA LEU A 90 10.77 7.48 -5.63
C LEU A 90 9.44 7.01 -5.05
N LEU A 91 8.33 7.46 -5.65
CA LEU A 91 6.99 7.10 -5.23
C LEU A 91 6.08 6.96 -6.46
N THR A 92 5.33 5.87 -6.50
CA THR A 92 4.22 5.66 -7.42
C THR A 92 2.91 5.83 -6.67
N VAL A 93 1.95 6.45 -7.33
CA VAL A 93 0.59 6.60 -6.81
C VAL A 93 -0.31 5.76 -7.69
N GLU A 94 -0.84 4.68 -7.14
CA GLU A 94 -1.82 3.82 -7.77
C GLU A 94 -3.19 4.49 -7.76
N ARG A 95 -3.89 4.42 -8.89
CA ARG A 95 -5.18 5.09 -9.08
C ARG A 95 -6.18 4.15 -9.74
N GLU A 96 -7.41 4.20 -9.25
CA GLU A 96 -8.57 3.59 -9.90
C GLU A 96 -9.46 4.72 -10.42
N GLY A 97 -9.43 4.94 -11.74
CA GLY A 97 -10.02 6.13 -12.36
C GLY A 97 -9.35 7.42 -11.85
N GLN A 98 -10.15 8.30 -11.25
CA GLN A 98 -9.66 9.55 -10.64
C GLN A 98 -9.25 9.38 -9.17
N THR A 99 -9.62 8.26 -8.55
CA THR A 99 -9.43 8.00 -7.12
C THR A 99 -8.05 7.42 -6.86
N GLN A 100 -7.38 7.92 -5.82
CA GLN A 100 -6.12 7.37 -5.34
C GLN A 100 -6.40 6.19 -4.43
N VAL A 101 -5.74 5.04 -4.69
CA VAL A 101 -6.01 3.80 -3.96
C VAL A 101 -4.82 3.33 -3.13
N ALA A 102 -3.58 3.54 -3.61
CA ALA A 102 -2.38 3.17 -2.88
C ALA A 102 -1.17 4.01 -3.26
N TYR A 103 -0.19 3.99 -2.37
CA TYR A 103 1.15 4.54 -2.54
C TYR A 103 2.15 3.39 -2.58
N ASP A 104 2.99 3.35 -3.60
CA ASP A 104 4.05 2.35 -3.72
C ASP A 104 5.41 3.03 -3.85
N ALA A 105 6.44 2.36 -3.35
CA ALA A 105 7.83 2.78 -3.46
C ALA A 105 8.68 1.54 -3.70
N HIS A 106 9.87 1.70 -4.27
CA HIS A 106 10.77 0.57 -4.43
C HIS A 106 11.11 -0.06 -3.06
N PRO A 107 11.22 -1.40 -2.93
CA PRO A 107 11.57 -2.06 -1.67
C PRO A 107 12.77 -1.43 -0.95
N LEU A 108 13.84 -1.14 -1.70
CA LEU A 108 15.03 -0.45 -1.19
C LEU A 108 14.73 0.91 -0.52
N VAL A 109 13.79 1.68 -1.07
CA VAL A 109 13.40 2.99 -0.51
C VAL A 109 12.67 2.79 0.82
N ARG A 110 11.78 1.79 0.89
CA ARG A 110 11.05 1.46 2.12
C ARG A 110 12.00 0.99 3.21
N GLU A 111 12.90 0.07 2.86
CA GLU A 111 13.91 -0.47 3.77
C GLU A 111 14.84 0.63 4.30
N TYR A 112 15.35 1.49 3.42
CA TYR A 112 16.16 2.64 3.81
C TYR A 112 15.46 3.53 4.85
N PHE A 113 14.20 3.90 4.60
CA PHE A 113 13.47 4.74 5.56
C PHE A 113 13.05 3.98 6.81
N ALA A 114 12.75 2.68 6.73
CA ALA A 114 12.46 1.85 7.90
C ALA A 114 13.65 1.80 8.86
N GLN A 115 14.84 1.50 8.34
CA GLN A 115 16.07 1.44 9.12
C GLN A 115 16.43 2.80 9.71
N ARG A 116 16.40 3.87 8.89
CA ARG A 116 16.68 5.23 9.39
C ARG A 116 15.69 5.68 10.45
N LEU A 117 14.40 5.36 10.31
CA LEU A 117 13.39 5.71 11.30
C LEU A 117 13.62 4.96 12.62
N GLN A 118 13.97 3.68 12.56
CA GLN A 118 14.23 2.86 13.74
C GLN A 118 15.50 3.31 14.49
N GLU A 119 16.58 3.62 13.77
CA GLU A 119 17.87 4.05 14.34
C GLU A 119 17.80 5.46 14.94
N THR A 120 17.17 6.40 14.24
CA THR A 120 17.19 7.82 14.63
C THR A 120 16.01 8.23 15.51
N ARG A 121 14.87 7.52 15.41
CA ARG A 121 13.59 7.94 16.01
C ARG A 121 12.74 6.74 16.45
N GLY A 122 13.32 5.86 17.27
CA GLY A 122 12.64 4.64 17.74
C GLY A 122 11.32 4.85 18.49
N GLU A 123 11.10 6.00 19.12
CA GLU A 123 9.79 6.36 19.71
C GLU A 123 8.73 6.66 18.65
N ALA A 124 9.07 7.47 17.63
CA ALA A 124 8.18 7.77 16.53
C ALA A 124 7.84 6.52 15.71
N TRP A 125 8.82 5.64 15.49
CA TRP A 125 8.63 4.33 14.87
C TRP A 125 7.56 3.50 15.60
N ARG A 126 7.67 3.38 16.94
CA ARG A 126 6.68 2.68 17.77
C ARG A 126 5.31 3.36 17.74
N ALA A 127 5.27 4.69 17.79
CA ALA A 127 4.04 5.46 17.76
C ALA A 127 3.31 5.31 16.41
N GLY A 128 4.05 5.32 15.31
CA GLY A 128 3.53 5.09 13.97
C GLY A 128 2.93 3.69 13.80
N HIS A 129 3.67 2.64 14.17
CA HIS A 129 3.14 1.27 14.15
C HIS A 129 1.93 1.09 15.08
N ARG A 130 1.92 1.71 16.26
CA ARG A 130 0.75 1.72 17.15
C ARG A 130 -0.47 2.36 16.47
N ARG A 131 -0.29 3.48 15.78
CA ARG A 131 -1.37 4.15 15.05
C ARG A 131 -1.92 3.29 13.92
N LEU A 132 -1.04 2.68 13.14
CA LEU A 132 -1.44 1.74 12.08
C LEU A 132 -2.22 0.57 12.65
N PHE A 133 -1.76 0.01 13.77
CA PHE A 133 -2.46 -1.07 14.46
C PHE A 133 -3.87 -0.66 14.90
N GLU A 134 -4.02 0.46 15.60
CA GLU A 134 -5.35 0.91 16.06
C GLU A 134 -6.27 1.25 14.88
N TYR A 135 -5.74 1.88 13.82
CA TYR A 135 -6.50 2.17 12.61
C TYR A 135 -7.01 0.88 11.94
N LEU A 136 -6.11 -0.09 11.71
CA LEU A 136 -6.47 -1.35 11.07
C LEU A 136 -7.45 -2.15 11.94
N ARG A 137 -7.24 -2.20 13.26
CA ARG A 137 -8.14 -2.84 14.21
C ARG A 137 -9.55 -2.23 14.15
N ALA A 138 -9.66 -0.90 14.08
CA ALA A 138 -10.95 -0.21 13.98
C ALA A 138 -11.61 -0.40 12.60
N SER A 139 -10.82 -0.59 11.54
CA SER A 139 -11.33 -0.78 10.17
C SER A 139 -11.96 -2.16 9.92
N VAL A 140 -11.65 -3.14 10.76
CA VAL A 140 -12.33 -4.44 10.73
C VAL A 140 -13.63 -4.30 11.52
N ALA A 141 -14.77 -4.47 10.85
CA ALA A 141 -16.06 -4.52 11.53
C ALA A 141 -15.97 -5.54 12.68
N PRO A 142 -16.45 -5.23 13.90
CA PRO A 142 -16.53 -6.24 14.94
C PRO A 142 -17.44 -7.33 14.37
N THR A 143 -16.87 -8.51 14.12
CA THR A 143 -17.65 -9.67 13.72
C THR A 143 -18.62 -9.96 14.87
N GLY A 144 -19.81 -9.38 14.79
CA GLY A 144 -20.92 -9.70 15.66
C GLY A 144 -21.42 -11.06 15.23
N ASP A 145 -20.73 -12.11 15.65
CA ASP A 145 -21.22 -13.48 15.76
C ASP A 145 -20.24 -14.32 16.60
N PRO A 146 -20.57 -14.69 17.85
CA PRO A 146 -19.76 -15.60 18.66
C PRO A 146 -19.80 -17.07 18.20
N GLN A 147 -20.30 -17.38 17.00
CA GLN A 147 -20.54 -18.76 16.54
C GLN A 147 -19.69 -19.22 15.36
N GLY A 148 -18.65 -18.48 14.98
CA GLY A 148 -17.75 -18.84 13.87
C GLY A 148 -16.49 -19.63 14.23
N ALA A 149 -16.19 -19.91 15.50
CA ALA A 149 -14.94 -20.60 15.90
C ALA A 149 -15.08 -22.12 16.09
N ALA A 150 -16.28 -22.69 15.89
CA ALA A 150 -16.52 -24.13 16.11
C ALA A 150 -17.54 -24.70 15.12
N ALA A 151 -17.20 -24.72 13.82
CA ALA A 151 -17.94 -25.55 12.88
C ALA A 151 -17.06 -26.03 11.71
N ALA A 152 -16.74 -27.32 11.79
CA ALA A 152 -16.62 -28.26 10.68
C ALA A 152 -15.44 -28.11 9.70
N LEU A 153 -14.35 -28.80 10.05
CA LEU A 153 -13.74 -29.72 9.08
C LEU A 153 -14.65 -30.97 8.97
N PRO A 154 -15.21 -31.34 7.81
CA PRO A 154 -15.70 -32.69 7.60
C PRO A 154 -14.69 -33.45 6.74
N GLY A 155 -13.79 -34.15 7.41
CA GLY A 155 -13.00 -35.23 6.82
C GLY A 155 -13.34 -36.53 7.53
N GLY A 156 -14.06 -37.44 6.86
CA GLY A 156 -14.13 -38.84 7.26
C GLY A 156 -15.49 -39.52 7.16
N GLY A 157 -15.70 -40.27 6.08
CA GLY A 157 -16.19 -41.65 6.20
C GLY A 157 -17.69 -41.97 6.10
N SER A 158 -18.10 -42.30 4.87
CA SER A 158 -18.85 -43.52 4.49
C SER A 158 -20.29 -43.75 5.00
N ARG A 159 -21.24 -43.81 4.04
CA ARG A 159 -22.25 -44.88 3.78
C ARG A 159 -23.34 -44.33 2.84
N LEU A 160 -23.42 -44.81 1.59
CA LEU A 160 -24.27 -45.89 1.06
C LEU A 160 -25.74 -45.49 0.75
N LEU A 161 -26.15 -45.85 -0.48
CA LEU A 161 -27.52 -46.01 -1.03
C LEU A 161 -28.25 -44.68 -1.32
N GLY A 162 -28.90 -44.43 -2.46
CA GLY A 162 -29.33 -45.21 -3.61
C GLY A 162 -30.50 -44.45 -4.28
N GLY A 163 -30.70 -44.60 -5.59
CA GLY A 163 -31.88 -44.09 -6.33
C GLY A 163 -31.58 -42.87 -7.22
N ALA A 164 -31.39 -42.97 -8.55
CA ALA A 164 -32.32 -43.38 -9.63
C ALA A 164 -33.33 -42.29 -10.08
N GLY A 165 -32.84 -41.32 -10.89
CA GLY A 165 -33.49 -40.67 -12.06
C GLY A 165 -34.79 -39.85 -11.90
N PRO A 166 -35.32 -39.23 -13.00
CA PRO A 166 -34.65 -38.79 -14.23
C PRO A 166 -35.03 -37.35 -14.70
N ARG A 167 -34.18 -36.83 -15.60
CA ARG A 167 -34.43 -35.95 -16.79
C ARG A 167 -35.60 -34.94 -16.78
N GLY A 168 -35.26 -33.67 -17.00
CA GLY A 168 -36.16 -32.62 -17.51
C GLY A 168 -35.44 -31.60 -18.39
N LEU A 169 -35.65 -31.69 -19.71
CA LEU A 169 -35.24 -30.73 -20.74
C LEU A 169 -35.92 -29.36 -20.58
N ARG A 170 -35.23 -28.28 -21.01
CA ARG A 170 -35.71 -27.14 -21.85
C ARG A 170 -34.56 -26.13 -22.01
N ARG A 171 -33.89 -26.05 -23.18
CA ARG A 171 -34.18 -25.22 -24.37
C ARG A 171 -34.58 -23.77 -24.08
N GLY A 172 -33.68 -22.86 -24.46
CA GLY A 172 -33.97 -21.88 -25.52
C GLY A 172 -34.27 -20.44 -25.09
N ALA A 173 -33.50 -19.52 -25.69
CA ALA A 173 -33.83 -18.14 -26.12
C ALA A 173 -32.67 -17.20 -25.73
N GLN A 174 -31.72 -16.92 -26.62
CA GLN A 174 -31.77 -15.87 -27.67
C GLN A 174 -31.83 -14.45 -27.10
N ARG A 175 -30.78 -13.70 -27.42
CA ARG A 175 -30.57 -12.27 -27.17
C ARG A 175 -31.66 -11.42 -27.84
N PRO A 176 -31.68 -10.10 -27.59
CA PRO A 176 -30.98 -9.27 -28.57
C PRO A 176 -30.03 -8.24 -27.97
N HIS A 177 -28.92 -8.09 -28.67
CA HIS A 177 -28.06 -6.93 -28.71
C HIS A 177 -28.85 -5.74 -29.26
N SER A 178 -28.63 -4.54 -28.73
CA SER A 178 -28.86 -3.30 -29.45
C SER A 178 -27.73 -2.29 -29.12
N PRO A 179 -27.30 -1.46 -30.08
CA PRO A 179 -25.93 -0.99 -30.19
C PRO A 179 -25.76 0.43 -29.66
N ARG A 180 -24.63 0.71 -29.01
CA ARG A 180 -24.10 2.07 -28.84
C ARG A 180 -22.58 2.06 -28.93
N ASP A 181 -22.08 1.73 -30.12
CA ASP A 181 -20.70 2.02 -30.49
C ASP A 181 -20.65 3.39 -31.18
N GLY A 182 -20.22 4.39 -30.42
CA GLY A 182 -19.77 5.69 -30.93
C GLY A 182 -18.31 5.63 -31.41
N PRO A 183 -17.89 6.56 -32.27
CA PRO A 183 -16.71 6.39 -33.11
C PRO A 183 -15.42 6.86 -32.41
N TRP A 184 -14.45 5.97 -32.19
CA TRP A 184 -13.07 6.38 -31.87
C TRP A 184 -11.98 5.54 -32.54
N ARG A 185 -12.27 4.84 -33.65
CA ARG A 185 -11.16 4.41 -34.52
C ARG A 185 -10.56 5.64 -35.20
N LEU A 186 -9.36 6.01 -34.77
CA LEU A 186 -8.17 6.28 -35.60
C LEU A 186 -7.16 7.08 -34.76
N LEU A 187 -6.00 6.48 -34.49
CA LEU A 187 -4.65 7.07 -34.60
C LEU A 187 -3.61 6.12 -33.98
N GLN A 188 -3.19 5.13 -34.78
CA GLN A 188 -1.83 4.60 -34.73
C GLN A 188 -1.29 4.63 -36.17
N ARG A 189 -0.39 5.57 -36.41
CA ARG A 189 0.67 5.51 -37.42
C ARG A 189 1.92 6.07 -36.77
#